data_AF-A0A7Y9ZAP3-F1
#
_entry.id   AF-A0A7Y9ZAP3-F1
#
_cell.length_a   1.000
_cell.length_b   1.000
_cell.length_c   1.000
_cell.angle_alpha   90.00
_cell.angle_beta   90.00
_cell.angle_gamma   90.00
#
_symmetry.space_group_name_H-M   'P 1'
#
loop_
_entity.id
_entity.type
_entity.pdbx_description
1 polymer ?
#
loop_
_entity_poly.entity_id
_entity_poly.type
_entity_poly.pdbx_seq_one_letter_code
_entity_poly.pdbx_strand_id
1 'polypeptide(L)'
;MNGFLKRMAGALVVGVLGLCMAFYSLERLSLINLATALHQDDGKAPLSVTFSLFAGLAVLNLALFYAVSRWARYLRTHPRTTQAPVWLLIGTFVVAGAAMVWALATHAGWLRIQDSVPLSIHWGYIAFQVVAASLVLVSLVLLAARWSPGYKPSAIEPHGRII
;
A
#
# COMPACT_ATOMS: atom_id res chain seq x y z
N MET A 1 22.70 -10.91 -9.17
CA MET A 1 21.76 -9.77 -9.04
C MET A 1 20.30 -10.08 -9.42
N ASN A 2 20.00 -10.95 -10.39
CA ASN A 2 18.62 -11.15 -10.89
C ASN A 2 17.60 -11.76 -9.89
N GLY A 3 18.03 -12.57 -8.92
CA GLY A 3 17.09 -13.22 -7.99
C GLY A 3 16.44 -12.26 -6.98
N PHE A 4 17.19 -11.27 -6.48
CA PHE A 4 16.67 -10.30 -5.52
C PHE A 4 15.63 -9.37 -6.17
N LEU A 5 15.96 -8.79 -7.32
CA LEU A 5 15.07 -7.91 -8.06
C LEU A 5 13.78 -8.62 -8.46
N LYS A 6 13.86 -9.86 -8.98
CA LYS A 6 12.67 -10.67 -9.32
C LYS A 6 11.74 -10.88 -8.13
N ARG A 7 12.29 -11.23 -6.98
CA ARG A 7 11.47 -11.45 -5.77
C ARG A 7 10.90 -10.13 -5.21
N MET A 8 11.56 -8.98 -5.42
CA MET A 8 11.01 -7.66 -5.02
C MET A 8 9.94 -7.18 -5.99
N ALA A 9 10.11 -7.42 -7.29
CA ALA A 9 9.08 -7.23 -8.29
C ALA A 9 7.86 -8.11 -7.97
N GLY A 10 8.06 -9.37 -7.57
CA GLY A 10 6.99 -10.24 -7.10
C GLY A 10 6.25 -9.66 -5.88
N ALA A 11 6.97 -9.16 -4.87
CA ALA A 11 6.36 -8.51 -3.72
C ALA A 11 5.57 -7.25 -4.10
N LEU A 12 6.06 -6.47 -5.07
CA LEU A 12 5.35 -5.31 -5.60
C LEU A 12 4.05 -5.73 -6.29
N VAL A 13 4.09 -6.71 -7.20
CA VAL A 13 2.89 -7.22 -7.90
C VAL A 13 1.86 -7.74 -6.90
N VAL A 14 2.29 -8.54 -5.92
CA VAL A 14 1.39 -9.07 -4.87
C VAL A 14 0.81 -7.93 -4.01
N GLY A 15 1.61 -6.92 -3.66
CA GLY A 15 1.13 -5.74 -2.94
C GLY A 15 0.12 -4.93 -3.76
N VAL A 16 0.37 -4.72 -5.05
CA VAL A 16 -0.56 -4.04 -5.97
C VAL A 16 -1.87 -4.81 -6.11
N LEU A 17 -1.82 -6.14 -6.21
CA LEU A 17 -3.02 -6.98 -6.20
C LEU A 17 -3.82 -6.81 -4.90
N GLY A 18 -3.14 -6.80 -3.75
CA GLY A 18 -3.77 -6.53 -2.45
C GLY A 18 -4.43 -5.14 -2.38
N LEU A 19 -3.77 -4.11 -2.94
CA LEU A 19 -4.35 -2.77 -3.08
C LEU A 19 -5.59 -2.75 -3.98
N CYS A 20 -5.54 -3.43 -5.14
CA CYS A 20 -6.70 -3.53 -6.03
C CYS A 20 -7.89 -4.17 -5.31
N MET A 21 -7.67 -5.28 -4.59
CA MET A 21 -8.72 -5.94 -3.81
C MET A 21 -9.30 -5.01 -2.73
N ALA A 22 -8.44 -4.30 -2.00
CA ALA A 22 -8.86 -3.39 -0.95
C ALA A 22 -9.65 -2.20 -1.50
N PHE A 23 -9.15 -1.50 -2.52
CA PHE A 23 -9.83 -0.35 -3.12
C PHE A 23 -11.11 -0.73 -3.86
N TYR A 24 -11.13 -1.88 -4.53
CA TYR A 24 -12.35 -2.44 -5.10
C TYR A 24 -13.42 -2.64 -4.03
N SER A 25 -13.05 -3.27 -2.91
CA SER A 25 -13.98 -3.50 -1.81
C SER A 25 -14.43 -2.22 -1.14
N LEU A 26 -13.52 -1.25 -0.91
CA LEU A 26 -13.86 0.05 -0.33
C LEU A 26 -14.82 0.84 -1.21
N GLU A 27 -14.57 0.88 -2.52
CA GLU A 27 -15.47 1.54 -3.47
C GLU A 27 -16.86 0.92 -3.41
N ARG A 28 -16.94 -0.42 -3.53
CA ARG A 28 -18.22 -1.14 -3.48
C ARG A 28 -18.97 -0.91 -2.16
N LEU A 29 -18.28 -0.95 -1.02
CA LEU A 29 -18.87 -0.69 0.29
C LEU A 29 -19.35 0.76 0.43
N SER A 30 -18.59 1.72 -0.10
CA SER A 30 -18.98 3.14 -0.07
C SER A 30 -20.25 3.41 -0.89
N LEU A 31 -20.39 2.79 -2.06
CA LEU A 31 -21.57 2.90 -2.92
C LEU A 31 -22.80 2.27 -2.26
N ILE A 32 -22.67 1.09 -1.64
CA ILE A 32 -23.78 0.44 -0.93
C ILE A 32 -24.22 1.30 0.26
N ASN A 33 -23.27 1.83 1.04
CA ASN A 33 -23.58 2.70 2.16
C ASN A 33 -24.28 3.99 1.72
N LEU A 34 -23.84 4.57 0.60
CA LEU A 34 -24.49 5.76 0.02
C LEU A 34 -25.90 5.45 -0.49
N ALA A 35 -26.10 4.32 -1.17
CA ALA A 35 -27.42 3.89 -1.65
C ALA A 35 -28.39 3.60 -0.48
N THR A 36 -27.88 3.02 0.61
CA THR A 36 -28.65 2.80 1.85
C THR A 36 -29.05 4.12 2.49
N ALA A 37 -28.13 5.09 2.56
CA ALA A 37 -28.40 6.42 3.09
C ALA A 37 -29.46 7.20 2.28
N LEU A 38 -29.59 6.88 0.99
CA LEU A 38 -30.59 7.45 0.09
C LEU A 38 -31.88 6.61 0.00
N HIS A 39 -32.05 5.59 0.85
CA HIS A 39 -33.19 4.65 0.84
C HIS A 39 -33.42 3.91 -0.49
N GLN A 40 -32.36 3.73 -1.27
CA GLN A 40 -32.41 3.08 -2.59
C GLN A 40 -32.02 1.59 -2.55
N ASP A 41 -31.53 1.08 -1.41
CA ASP A 41 -31.09 -0.31 -1.27
C ASP A 41 -31.26 -0.83 0.19
N ASP A 42 -31.33 -2.15 0.35
CA ASP A 42 -31.56 -2.85 1.63
C ASP A 42 -30.31 -2.87 2.55
N GLY A 43 -29.22 -2.22 2.14
CA GLY A 43 -27.99 -2.03 2.93
C GLY A 43 -27.21 -3.29 3.27
N LYS A 44 -27.53 -4.42 2.64
CA LYS A 44 -26.79 -5.67 2.83
C LYS A 44 -25.51 -5.67 2.01
N ALA A 45 -24.43 -5.19 2.62
CA ALA A 45 -23.09 -5.36 2.06
C ALA A 45 -22.79 -6.86 1.84
N PRO A 46 -22.45 -7.30 0.62
CA PRO A 46 -22.13 -8.70 0.36
C PRO A 46 -20.92 -9.12 1.19
N LEU A 47 -21.05 -10.22 1.94
CA LEU A 47 -19.96 -10.77 2.76
C LEU A 47 -18.67 -10.97 1.95
N SER A 48 -18.79 -11.35 0.68
CA SER A 48 -17.66 -11.52 -0.25
C SER A 48 -16.83 -10.25 -0.42
N VAL A 49 -17.45 -9.07 -0.42
CA VAL A 49 -16.77 -7.77 -0.56
C VAL A 49 -15.98 -7.46 0.70
N THR A 50 -16.56 -7.71 1.88
CA THR A 50 -15.88 -7.54 3.17
C THR A 50 -14.71 -8.51 3.32
N PHE A 51 -14.90 -9.80 2.99
CA PHE A 51 -13.80 -10.77 3.00
C PHE A 51 -12.68 -10.39 2.03
N SER A 52 -13.02 -9.89 0.82
CA SER A 52 -12.03 -9.40 -0.15
C SER A 52 -11.23 -8.21 0.40
N LEU A 53 -11.84 -7.31 1.18
CA LEU A 53 -11.13 -6.20 1.83
C LEU A 53 -10.07 -6.72 2.80
N PHE A 54 -10.46 -7.61 3.72
CA PHE A 54 -9.54 -8.17 4.70
C PHE A 54 -8.45 -9.04 4.05
N ALA A 55 -8.81 -9.82 3.03
CA ALA A 55 -7.85 -10.59 2.25
C ALA A 55 -6.85 -9.67 1.54
N GLY A 56 -7.32 -8.60 0.89
CA GLY A 56 -6.47 -7.61 0.25
C GLY A 56 -5.51 -6.93 1.22
N LEU A 57 -6.01 -6.53 2.40
CA LEU A 57 -5.19 -5.94 3.46
C LEU A 57 -4.17 -6.93 4.03
N ALA A 58 -4.55 -8.20 4.24
CA ALA A 58 -3.63 -9.23 4.71
C ALA A 58 -2.51 -9.50 3.71
N VAL A 59 -2.85 -9.62 2.42
CA VAL A 59 -1.88 -9.79 1.32
C VAL A 59 -0.95 -8.58 1.23
N LEU A 60 -1.50 -7.36 1.29
CA LEU A 60 -0.72 -6.13 1.28
C LEU A 60 0.25 -6.07 2.47
N ASN A 61 -0.22 -6.37 3.67
CA ASN A 61 0.60 -6.33 4.88
C ASN A 61 1.75 -7.35 4.83
N LEU A 62 1.46 -8.58 4.39
CA LEU A 62 2.49 -9.60 4.19
C LEU A 62 3.52 -9.18 3.14
N ALA A 63 3.08 -8.57 2.03
CA ALA A 63 3.96 -8.07 0.99
C ALA A 63 4.87 -6.93 1.49
N LEU A 64 4.32 -5.97 2.23
CA LEU A 64 5.07 -4.86 2.82
C LEU A 64 6.08 -5.35 3.86
N PHE A 65 5.66 -6.22 4.78
CA PHE A 65 6.54 -6.79 5.80
C PHE A 65 7.69 -7.57 5.18
N TYR A 66 7.40 -8.40 4.17
CA TYR A 66 8.39 -9.14 3.41
C TYR A 66 9.37 -8.19 2.68
N ALA A 67 8.84 -7.14 2.04
CA ALA A 67 9.61 -6.15 1.31
C ALA A 67 10.59 -5.40 2.23
N VAL A 68 10.10 -4.83 3.33
CA VAL A 68 10.93 -4.11 4.32
C VAL A 68 12.01 -5.03 4.89
N SER A 69 11.61 -6.21 5.37
CA SER A 69 12.54 -7.16 5.99
C SER A 69 13.67 -7.57 5.05
N ARG A 70 13.36 -7.83 3.78
CA ARG A 70 14.38 -8.28 2.83
C ARG A 70 15.21 -7.13 2.29
N TRP A 71 14.64 -5.95 2.13
CA TRP A 71 15.37 -4.76 1.72
C TRP A 71 16.36 -4.29 2.80
N ALA A 72 15.95 -4.32 4.07
CA ALA A 72 16.82 -4.03 5.22
C ALA A 72 18.02 -5.00 5.29
N ARG A 73 17.79 -6.31 5.11
CA ARG A 73 18.87 -7.31 5.03
C ARG A 73 19.82 -7.07 3.84
N TYR A 74 19.29 -6.65 2.70
CA TYR A 74 20.09 -6.37 1.51
C TYR A 74 21.00 -5.14 1.70
N LEU A 75 20.48 -4.06 2.25
CA LEU A 75 21.27 -2.85 2.53
C LEU A 75 22.41 -3.10 3.53
N ARG A 76 22.22 -4.02 4.49
CA ARG A 76 23.29 -4.43 5.41
C ARG A 76 24.41 -5.20 4.73
N THR A 77 24.06 -6.13 3.83
CA THR A 77 25.05 -6.93 3.10
C THR A 77 25.78 -6.12 2.03
N HIS A 78 25.17 -5.02 1.56
CA HIS A 78 25.73 -4.17 0.50
C HIS A 78 25.68 -2.68 0.92
N PRO A 79 26.54 -2.25 1.86
CA PRO A 79 26.49 -0.91 2.46
C PRO A 79 26.83 0.22 1.47
N ARG A 80 27.47 -0.10 0.35
CA ARG A 80 27.81 0.85 -0.73
C ARG A 80 26.71 1.01 -1.79
N THR A 81 25.53 0.42 -1.58
CA THR A 81 24.42 0.56 -2.54
C THR A 81 23.90 1.99 -2.55
N THR A 82 23.90 2.63 -3.73
CA THR A 82 23.34 3.97 -3.91
C THR A 82 21.85 3.96 -3.56
N GLN A 83 21.47 4.76 -2.58
CA GLN A 83 20.08 4.93 -2.18
C GLN A 83 19.52 6.24 -2.73
N ALA A 84 18.21 6.28 -3.02
CA ALA A 84 17.55 7.53 -3.39
C ALA A 84 17.73 8.60 -2.29
N PRO A 85 17.74 9.90 -2.59
CA PRO A 85 17.80 10.90 -1.54
C PRO A 85 16.52 10.89 -0.68
N VAL A 86 16.67 11.11 0.64
CA VAL A 86 15.54 11.08 1.58
C VAL A 86 14.47 12.11 1.23
N TRP A 87 14.89 13.31 0.82
CA TRP A 87 13.97 14.38 0.41
C TRP A 87 13.08 13.98 -0.77
N LEU A 88 13.58 13.16 -1.70
CA LEU A 88 12.81 12.68 -2.85
C LEU A 88 11.77 11.65 -2.43
N LEU A 89 12.10 10.77 -1.47
CA LEU A 89 11.15 9.82 -0.90
C LEU A 89 10.05 10.52 -0.13
N ILE A 90 10.41 11.52 0.69
CA ILE A 90 9.44 12.34 1.42
C ILE A 90 8.57 13.14 0.43
N GLY A 91 9.18 13.76 -0.58
CA GLY A 91 8.46 14.49 -1.62
C GLY A 91 7.45 13.62 -2.36
N THR A 92 7.88 12.43 -2.80
CA THR A 92 6.98 11.45 -3.45
C THR A 92 5.84 11.04 -2.51
N PHE A 93 6.15 10.73 -1.26
CA PHE A 93 5.15 10.38 -0.24
C PHE A 93 4.11 11.49 -0.05
N VAL A 94 4.54 12.74 0.11
CA VAL A 94 3.65 13.89 0.33
C VAL A 94 2.81 14.18 -0.92
N VAL A 95 3.42 14.23 -2.10
CA VAL A 95 2.71 14.54 -3.36
C VAL A 95 1.71 13.44 -3.70
N ALA A 96 2.10 12.17 -3.61
CA ALA A 96 1.19 11.06 -3.88
C ALA A 96 0.06 10.99 -2.83
N GLY A 97 0.38 11.20 -1.55
CA GLY A 97 -0.63 11.27 -0.49
C GLY A 97 -1.63 12.41 -0.68
N ALA A 98 -1.16 13.61 -1.01
CA ALA A 98 -2.02 14.76 -1.33
C ALA A 98 -2.92 14.47 -2.55
N ALA A 99 -2.36 13.84 -3.59
CA ALA A 99 -3.11 13.45 -4.78
C ALA A 99 -4.22 12.42 -4.45
N MET A 100 -3.96 11.46 -3.56
CA MET A 100 -4.98 10.51 -3.09
C MET A 100 -6.14 11.20 -2.37
N VAL A 101 -5.82 12.15 -1.48
CA VAL A 101 -6.82 12.93 -0.72
C VAL A 101 -7.65 13.79 -1.67
N TRP A 102 -6.99 14.47 -2.62
CA TRP A 102 -7.66 15.27 -3.64
C TRP A 102 -8.61 14.43 -4.50
N ALA A 103 -8.15 13.27 -4.99
CA ALA A 103 -8.97 12.38 -5.80
C ALA A 103 -10.16 11.82 -5.01
N LEU A 104 -9.96 11.44 -3.75
CA LEU A 104 -11.04 11.00 -2.86
C LEU A 104 -12.08 12.12 -2.65
N ALA A 105 -11.64 13.35 -2.38
CA ALA A 105 -12.54 14.49 -2.20
C ALA A 105 -13.35 14.79 -3.47
N THR A 106 -12.68 14.76 -4.63
CA THR A 106 -13.31 14.99 -5.93
C THR A 106 -14.33 13.89 -6.26
N HIS A 107 -13.97 12.63 -6.03
CA HIS A 107 -14.85 11.48 -6.27
C HIS A 107 -16.07 11.49 -5.34
N ALA A 108 -15.86 11.76 -4.05
CA ALA A 108 -16.95 11.91 -3.08
C ALA A 108 -17.86 13.09 -3.42
N GLY A 109 -17.30 14.21 -3.89
CA GLY A 109 -18.06 15.35 -4.37
C GLY A 109 -18.93 15.00 -5.58
N TRP A 110 -18.36 14.29 -6.56
CA TRP A 110 -19.09 13.82 -7.74
C TRP A 110 -20.24 12.88 -7.37
N LEU A 111 -20.02 11.92 -6.46
CA LEU A 111 -21.05 10.99 -6.00
C LEU A 111 -22.25 11.67 -5.33
N ARG A 112 -22.03 12.80 -4.64
CA ARG A 112 -23.10 13.54 -3.94
C ARG A 112 -24.05 14.30 -4.87
N ILE A 113 -23.63 14.56 -6.10
CA ILE A 113 -24.40 15.36 -7.07
C ILE A 113 -25.23 14.43 -7.99
N GLN A 114 -25.08 13.11 -7.86
CA GLN A 114 -25.84 12.12 -8.62
C GLN A 114 -27.24 11.92 -8.00
N ASP A 115 -28.29 11.98 -8.83
CA ASP A 115 -29.68 11.74 -8.40
C ASP A 115 -29.95 10.27 -8.00
N SER A 116 -29.19 9.35 -8.57
CA SER A 116 -29.23 7.91 -8.26
C SER A 116 -27.82 7.38 -8.10
N VAL A 117 -27.56 6.59 -7.06
CA VAL A 117 -26.20 6.07 -6.82
C VAL A 117 -25.85 5.04 -7.90
N PRO A 118 -24.83 5.29 -8.73
CA PRO A 118 -24.38 4.28 -9.67
C PRO A 118 -23.75 3.13 -8.89
N LEU A 119 -24.37 1.94 -8.92
CA LEU A 119 -23.78 0.72 -8.34
C LEU A 119 -22.65 0.13 -9.21
N SER A 120 -22.34 0.78 -10.34
CA SER A 120 -21.19 0.49 -11.18
C SER A 120 -19.92 1.07 -10.59
N ILE A 121 -18.84 0.28 -10.65
CA ILE A 121 -17.57 0.61 -10.01
C ILE A 121 -16.77 1.55 -10.93
N HIS A 122 -16.22 2.62 -10.35
CA HIS A 122 -15.38 3.56 -11.09
C HIS A 122 -13.92 3.07 -11.16
N TRP A 123 -13.61 2.22 -12.16
CA TRP A 123 -12.28 1.64 -12.34
C TRP A 123 -11.16 2.68 -12.49
N GLY A 124 -11.44 3.84 -13.09
CA GLY A 124 -10.46 4.92 -13.21
C GLY A 124 -10.05 5.52 -11.88
N TYR A 125 -10.99 5.60 -10.93
CA TYR A 125 -10.72 6.08 -9.57
C TYR A 125 -9.88 5.04 -8.80
N ILE A 126 -10.26 3.76 -8.88
CA ILE A 126 -9.50 2.66 -8.26
C ILE A 126 -8.08 2.60 -8.82
N ALA A 127 -7.89 2.65 -10.14
CA ALA A 127 -6.58 2.59 -10.76
C ALA A 127 -5.68 3.75 -10.29
N PHE A 128 -6.23 4.96 -10.23
CA PHE A 128 -5.52 6.12 -9.70
C PHE A 128 -5.11 5.92 -8.23
N GLN A 129 -6.04 5.49 -7.38
CA GLN A 129 -5.77 5.24 -5.96
C GLN A 129 -4.72 4.14 -5.76
N VAL A 130 -4.78 3.06 -6.53
CA VAL A 130 -3.80 1.96 -6.47
C VAL A 130 -2.40 2.45 -6.86
N VAL A 131 -2.28 3.24 -7.92
CA VAL A 131 -0.99 3.79 -8.37
C VAL A 131 -0.43 4.75 -7.33
N ALA A 132 -1.23 5.70 -6.85
CA ALA A 132 -0.81 6.68 -5.86
C ALA A 132 -0.45 6.01 -4.52
N ALA A 133 -1.26 5.06 -4.04
CA ALA A 133 -0.96 4.27 -2.85
C ALA A 133 0.32 3.44 -3.03
N SER A 134 0.56 2.88 -4.21
CA SER A 134 1.80 2.14 -4.49
C SER A 134 3.03 3.05 -4.38
N LEU A 135 2.96 4.29 -4.89
CA LEU A 135 4.06 5.26 -4.76
C LEU A 135 4.32 5.64 -3.29
N VAL A 136 3.26 5.87 -2.52
CA VAL A 136 3.33 6.11 -1.07
C VAL A 136 4.01 4.94 -0.36
N LEU A 137 3.52 3.72 -0.61
CA LEU A 137 4.00 2.52 0.08
C LEU A 137 5.42 2.13 -0.32
N VAL A 138 5.78 2.23 -1.60
CA VAL A 138 7.17 2.00 -2.05
C VAL A 138 8.11 3.01 -1.40
N SER A 139 7.72 4.29 -1.34
CA SER A 139 8.51 5.33 -0.68
C SER A 139 8.68 5.02 0.80
N LEU A 140 7.60 4.62 1.48
CA LEU A 140 7.64 4.20 2.89
C LEU A 140 8.48 2.96 3.12
N VAL A 141 8.43 1.93 2.26
CA VAL A 141 9.26 0.73 2.37
C VAL A 141 10.75 1.08 2.26
N LEU A 142 11.11 1.92 1.28
CA LEU A 142 12.49 2.36 1.06
C LEU A 142 12.98 3.29 2.17
N LEU A 143 12.08 4.11 2.74
CA LEU A 143 12.35 4.96 3.89
C LEU A 143 12.57 4.07 5.12
N ALA A 144 11.56 3.28 5.49
CA ALA A 144 11.58 2.37 6.63
C ALA A 144 12.75 1.40 6.59
N ALA A 145 13.15 0.86 5.44
CA ALA A 145 14.30 -0.05 5.35
C ALA A 145 15.65 0.61 5.72
N ARG A 146 15.76 1.94 5.66
CA ARG A 146 16.97 2.68 6.10
C ARG A 146 17.08 2.80 7.60
N TRP A 147 15.95 3.06 8.25
CA TRP A 147 15.88 3.18 9.71
C TRP A 147 15.47 1.87 10.39
N SER A 148 15.11 0.84 9.63
CA SER A 148 14.72 -0.48 10.13
C SER A 148 15.93 -1.10 10.82
N PRO A 149 15.93 -1.16 12.17
CA PRO A 149 17.06 -1.60 12.94
C PRO A 149 17.00 -3.11 13.12
N GLY A 150 16.69 -3.90 12.07
CA GLY A 150 16.36 -5.34 12.16
C GLY A 150 17.40 -6.22 12.86
N TYR A 151 17.44 -6.15 14.19
CA TYR A 151 18.44 -6.62 15.16
C TYR A 151 19.86 -6.07 14.95
N LYS A 152 20.37 -5.36 15.96
CA LYS A 152 21.79 -4.96 16.09
C LYS A 152 22.70 -6.14 15.69
N PRO A 153 23.88 -5.94 15.06
CA PRO A 153 24.97 -6.88 15.29
C PRO A 153 25.05 -7.06 16.80
N SER A 154 25.14 -8.30 17.28
CA SER A 154 25.51 -8.58 18.68
C SER A 154 26.55 -7.54 19.04
N ALA A 155 26.24 -6.71 20.04
CA ALA A 155 27.23 -5.82 20.61
C ALA A 155 28.47 -6.68 20.77
N ILE A 156 29.54 -6.28 20.08
CA ILE A 156 30.87 -6.86 20.17
C ILE A 156 31.05 -7.29 21.63
N GLU A 157 31.21 -8.60 21.88
CA GLU A 157 31.63 -9.04 23.21
C GLU A 157 32.84 -8.20 23.59
N PRO A 158 32.87 -7.56 24.77
CA PRO A 158 33.99 -6.70 25.15
C PRO A 158 35.34 -7.43 25.21
N HIS A 159 35.37 -8.77 25.07
CA HIS A 159 36.57 -9.58 25.21
C HIS A 159 36.70 -10.61 24.08
N GLY A 160 37.55 -10.29 23.12
CA GLY A 160 37.83 -11.14 21.96
C GLY A 160 38.33 -12.53 22.33
N ARG A 161 37.58 -13.56 21.92
CA ARG A 161 38.12 -14.89 21.63
C ARG A 161 37.51 -15.45 20.35
N ILE A 162 38.41 -15.98 19.52
CA ILE A 162 38.16 -16.68 18.27
C ILE A 162 37.64 -18.08 18.59
N ILE A 163 36.55 -18.52 17.94
CA ILE A 163 36.37 -19.91 17.51
C ILE A 163 35.75 -19.87 16.11
#